data_AF-A0A7G1I8X3-F1
#
_entry.id   AF-A0A7G1I8X3-F1
#
_cell.length_a   1.000
_cell.length_b   1.000
_cell.length_c   1.000
_cell.angle_alpha   90.00
_cell.angle_beta   90.00
_cell.angle_gamma   90.00
#
_symmetry.space_group_name_H-M   'P 1'
#
loop_
_entity.id
_entity.type
_entity.pdbx_description
1 polymer ?
#
loop_
_entity_poly.entity_id
_entity_poly.type
_entity_poly.pdbx_seq_one_letter_code
_entity_poly.pdbx_strand_id
1 'polypeptide(L)'
;MTGQPQGPADSGDPTPRADPWKSFGAVMAATLLLEAIVVLLAIPVVGAVGGGLSPASLGYLIGLAAALILLAGLQRRPWAIWVNLGVQLVLLAGFAVYPGVGFVGVLFTGVWVLIAYFRAEVRRRQRGERRRQAEPGLPCEFSVGHLLLATVTERTLVLIKPDGVQRGLIGEIIGRIERKGLTVAALELRNVNDELAGRHYAEHEGKPFFGSLLEFITSGPVVAAVVEGPRAVAAFRQLAGGTDPVDKATPGTIRGDFGLKPNSTWCTAQIRPSRRSARSRSGFPAPSAGRRACEPDSPVYRSDEGDPAQ
;
A
#
# COMPACT_ATOMS: atom_id res chain seq x y z
N MET A 1 -27.35 -28.37 37.33
CA MET A 1 -27.42 -27.97 35.91
C MET A 1 -27.83 -26.51 35.86
N THR A 2 -26.87 -25.60 36.00
CA THR A 2 -27.08 -24.16 35.96
C THR A 2 -26.90 -23.71 34.51
N GLY A 3 -28.01 -23.29 33.89
CA GLY A 3 -28.02 -22.75 32.53
C GLY A 3 -27.29 -21.43 32.47
N GLN A 4 -26.23 -21.36 31.67
CA GLN A 4 -25.58 -20.11 31.31
C GLN A 4 -26.49 -19.28 30.39
N PRO A 5 -26.63 -17.96 30.61
CA PRO A 5 -27.39 -17.08 29.73
C PRO A 5 -26.67 -16.94 28.39
N GLN A 6 -27.37 -17.29 27.30
CA GLN A 6 -26.88 -17.09 25.93
C GLN A 6 -26.80 -15.58 25.65
N GLY A 7 -25.59 -15.07 25.41
CA GLY A 7 -25.36 -13.69 24.98
C GLY A 7 -25.97 -13.39 23.61
N PRO A 8 -26.26 -12.11 23.30
CA PRO A 8 -26.93 -11.73 22.06
C PRO A 8 -26.10 -12.17 20.85
N ALA A 9 -26.77 -12.81 19.89
CA ALA A 9 -26.18 -13.26 18.63
C ALA A 9 -25.57 -12.06 17.88
N ASP A 10 -24.27 -12.12 17.66
CA ASP A 10 -23.53 -11.20 16.80
C ASP A 10 -24.01 -11.41 15.35
N SER A 11 -25.07 -10.69 14.97
CA SER A 11 -25.49 -10.58 13.57
C SER A 11 -24.40 -9.83 12.83
N GLY A 12 -23.49 -10.58 12.20
CA GLY A 12 -22.34 -10.11 11.44
C GLY A 12 -22.69 -9.32 10.18
N ASP A 13 -23.50 -8.28 10.30
CA ASP A 13 -23.73 -7.32 9.23
C ASP A 13 -22.46 -6.44 9.09
N PRO A 14 -21.74 -6.52 7.96
CA PRO A 14 -20.55 -5.71 7.77
C PRO A 14 -20.92 -4.22 7.79
N THR A 15 -20.41 -3.50 8.79
CA THR A 15 -20.59 -2.05 8.91
C THR A 15 -20.37 -1.33 7.55
N PRO A 16 -21.27 -0.42 7.13
CA PRO A 16 -21.15 0.24 5.83
C PRO A 16 -19.79 0.93 5.68
N ARG A 17 -19.00 0.50 4.68
CA ARG A 17 -17.70 1.12 4.39
C ARG A 17 -17.89 2.63 4.18
N ALA A 18 -17.08 3.44 4.85
CA ALA A 18 -17.11 4.89 4.72
C ALA A 18 -16.94 5.31 3.26
N ASP A 19 -17.94 5.99 2.71
CA ASP A 19 -17.91 6.52 1.34
C ASP A 19 -16.80 7.59 1.22
N PRO A 20 -15.73 7.35 0.44
CA PRO A 20 -14.64 8.31 0.27
C PRO A 20 -15.12 9.67 -0.23
N TRP A 21 -16.24 9.71 -0.97
CA TRP A 21 -16.83 10.95 -1.46
C TRP A 21 -17.37 11.85 -0.36
N LYS A 22 -17.76 11.28 0.80
CA LYS A 22 -18.17 12.07 1.97
C LYS A 22 -16.99 12.82 2.57
N SER A 23 -15.80 12.21 2.63
CA SER A 23 -14.57 12.86 3.09
C SER A 23 -14.15 14.01 2.16
N PHE A 24 -14.22 13.81 0.83
CA PHE A 24 -13.94 14.90 -0.11
C PHE A 24 -14.96 16.04 -0.03
N GLY A 25 -16.24 15.73 0.13
CA GLY A 25 -17.29 16.74 0.35
C GLY A 25 -17.03 17.60 1.59
N ALA A 26 -16.59 16.97 2.68
CA ALA A 26 -16.23 17.66 3.92
C ALA A 26 -15.02 18.59 3.75
N VAL A 27 -13.97 18.13 3.05
CA VAL A 27 -12.77 18.95 2.78
C VAL A 27 -13.11 20.16 1.89
N MET A 28 -13.93 19.97 0.85
CA MET A 28 -14.36 21.08 -0.01
C MET A 28 -15.23 22.10 0.73
N ALA A 29 -16.13 21.64 1.60
CA ALA A 29 -16.96 22.53 2.43
C ALA A 29 -16.12 23.31 3.45
N ALA A 30 -15.16 22.65 4.10
CA ALA A 30 -14.24 23.30 5.03
C ALA A 30 -13.38 24.38 4.34
N THR A 31 -12.95 24.12 3.11
CA THR A 31 -12.16 25.08 2.32
C THR A 31 -12.97 26.34 1.99
N LEU A 32 -14.24 26.20 1.58
CA LEU A 32 -15.13 27.35 1.34
C LEU A 32 -15.44 28.15 2.60
N LEU A 33 -15.59 27.47 3.75
CA LEU A 33 -15.85 28.16 5.02
C LEU A 33 -14.62 28.96 5.47
N LEU A 34 -13.42 28.38 5.35
CA LEU A 34 -12.17 29.10 5.60
C LEU A 34 -12.04 30.31 4.67
N GLU A 35 -12.36 30.15 3.39
CA GLU A 35 -12.34 31.22 2.40
C GLU A 35 -13.32 32.35 2.74
N ALA A 36 -14.55 32.02 3.13
CA ALA A 36 -15.53 33.01 3.60
C ALA A 36 -15.03 33.80 4.82
N ILE A 37 -14.38 33.13 5.78
CA ILE A 37 -13.78 33.77 6.95
C ILE A 37 -12.67 34.75 6.51
N VAL A 38 -11.77 34.33 5.60
CA VAL A 38 -10.69 35.20 5.11
C VAL A 38 -11.25 36.43 4.37
N VAL A 39 -12.32 36.26 3.57
CA VAL A 39 -13.01 37.37 2.91
C VAL A 39 -13.62 38.35 3.92
N LEU A 40 -14.23 37.85 4.99
CA LEU A 40 -14.78 38.69 6.06
C LEU A 40 -13.68 39.41 6.85
N LEU A 41 -12.55 38.75 7.11
CA LEU A 41 -11.38 39.36 7.76
C LEU A 41 -10.75 40.48 6.92
N ALA A 42 -11.05 40.57 5.62
CA ALA A 42 -10.62 41.68 4.79
C ALA A 42 -11.34 42.99 5.11
N ILE A 43 -12.56 42.96 5.68
CA ILE A 43 -13.35 44.15 6.01
C ILE A 43 -12.60 45.14 6.92
N PRO A 44 -12.08 44.74 8.10
CA PRO A 44 -11.33 45.65 8.97
C PRO A 44 -10.03 46.14 8.32
N VAL A 45 -9.38 45.30 7.50
CA VAL A 45 -8.14 45.66 6.79
C VAL A 45 -8.39 46.74 5.74
N VAL A 46 -9.45 46.60 4.94
CA VAL A 46 -9.86 47.60 3.95
C VAL A 46 -10.26 48.90 4.63
N GLY A 47 -10.96 48.81 5.77
CA GLY A 47 -11.31 49.97 6.59
C GLY A 47 -10.10 50.72 7.16
N ALA A 48 -9.02 50.01 7.50
CA ALA A 48 -7.81 50.59 8.09
C ALA A 48 -6.79 51.10 7.06
N VAL A 49 -6.71 50.52 5.86
CA VAL A 49 -5.62 50.75 4.89
C VAL A 49 -6.09 51.46 3.61
N GLY A 50 -7.39 51.40 3.27
CA GLY A 50 -7.88 51.67 1.91
C GLY A 50 -8.69 52.97 1.70
N GLY A 51 -8.66 53.93 2.63
CA GLY A 51 -9.42 55.18 2.48
C GLY A 51 -10.93 55.08 2.77
N GLY A 52 -11.38 53.93 3.31
CA GLY A 52 -12.75 53.72 3.80
C GLY A 52 -13.52 52.62 3.06
N LEU A 53 -14.52 52.04 3.73
CA LEU A 53 -15.42 51.03 3.17
C LEU A 53 -16.56 51.71 2.43
N SER A 54 -16.54 51.70 1.09
CA SER A 54 -17.73 52.10 0.32
C SER A 54 -18.88 51.10 0.55
N PRO A 55 -20.15 51.53 0.53
CA PRO A 55 -21.30 50.62 0.63
C PRO A 55 -21.28 49.52 -0.45
N ALA A 56 -20.78 49.83 -1.64
CA ALA A 56 -20.62 48.89 -2.74
C ALA A 56 -19.58 47.80 -2.43
N SER A 57 -18.40 48.18 -1.92
CA SER A 57 -17.36 47.22 -1.52
C SER A 57 -17.78 46.36 -0.32
N LEU A 58 -18.50 46.95 0.63
CA LEU A 58 -19.02 46.22 1.79
C LEU A 58 -20.09 45.22 1.37
N GLY A 59 -21.04 45.63 0.51
CA GLY A 59 -22.05 44.75 -0.06
C GLY A 59 -21.44 43.62 -0.89
N TYR A 60 -20.39 43.91 -1.66
CA TYR A 60 -19.64 42.91 -2.42
C TYR A 60 -19.01 41.85 -1.50
N LEU A 61 -18.28 42.26 -0.46
CA LEU A 61 -17.60 41.32 0.45
C LEU A 61 -18.59 40.47 1.27
N ILE A 62 -19.65 41.09 1.80
CA ILE A 62 -20.68 40.38 2.56
C ILE A 62 -21.47 39.43 1.65
N GLY A 63 -21.86 39.90 0.46
CA GLY A 63 -22.58 39.08 -0.51
C GLY A 63 -21.76 37.88 -0.98
N LEU A 64 -20.46 38.08 -1.21
CA LEU A 64 -19.54 37.01 -1.59
C LEU A 64 -19.32 36.01 -0.46
N ALA A 65 -19.11 36.47 0.78
CA ALA A 65 -19.00 35.60 1.94
C ALA A 65 -20.28 34.77 2.16
N ALA A 66 -21.46 35.40 2.05
CA ALA A 66 -22.74 34.70 2.15
C ALA A 66 -22.90 33.64 1.04
N ALA A 67 -22.54 33.97 -0.20
CA ALA A 67 -22.57 33.02 -1.31
C ALA A 67 -21.64 31.82 -1.08
N LEU A 68 -20.42 32.04 -0.57
CA LEU A 68 -19.48 30.98 -0.22
C LEU A 68 -20.01 30.06 0.89
N ILE A 69 -20.63 30.63 1.93
CA ILE A 69 -21.25 29.87 3.03
C ILE A 69 -22.41 29.01 2.52
N LEU A 70 -23.29 29.58 1.69
CA LEU A 70 -24.40 28.83 1.08
C LEU A 70 -23.87 27.70 0.20
N LEU A 71 -22.84 27.97 -0.60
CA LEU A 71 -22.23 26.98 -1.49
C LEU A 71 -21.51 25.85 -0.73
N ALA A 72 -21.03 26.09 0.50
CA ALA A 72 -20.48 25.06 1.37
C ALA A 72 -21.51 23.96 1.69
N GLY A 73 -22.79 24.30 1.79
CA GLY A 73 -23.89 23.33 1.99
C GLY A 73 -24.12 22.39 0.78
N LEU A 74 -23.69 22.77 -0.42
CA LEU A 74 -23.98 22.08 -1.68
C LEU A 74 -22.82 21.20 -2.20
N GLN A 75 -21.76 21.00 -1.41
CA GLN A 75 -20.50 20.36 -1.85
C GLN A 75 -20.58 18.85 -2.14
N ARG A 76 -21.71 18.19 -1.86
CA ARG A 76 -21.87 16.73 -2.08
C ARG A 76 -21.99 16.34 -3.56
N ARG A 77 -22.02 17.30 -4.49
CA ARG A 77 -22.22 17.06 -5.92
C ARG A 77 -20.92 17.08 -6.72
N PRO A 78 -20.79 16.30 -7.81
CA PRO A 78 -19.57 16.27 -8.63
C PRO A 78 -19.31 17.57 -9.40
N TRP A 79 -20.36 18.35 -9.70
CA TRP A 79 -20.27 19.63 -10.38
C TRP A 79 -19.78 20.77 -9.48
N ALA A 80 -19.84 20.60 -8.15
CA ALA A 80 -19.53 21.67 -7.18
C ALA A 80 -18.12 22.24 -7.38
N ILE A 81 -17.17 21.43 -7.85
CA ILE A 81 -15.80 21.88 -8.09
C ILE A 81 -15.69 22.91 -9.22
N TRP A 82 -16.50 22.77 -10.26
CA TRP A 82 -16.54 23.73 -11.37
C TRP A 82 -17.17 25.04 -10.92
N VAL A 83 -18.18 24.96 -10.05
CA VAL A 83 -18.81 26.14 -9.46
C VAL A 83 -17.85 26.85 -8.51
N ASN A 84 -17.10 26.13 -7.66
CA ASN A 84 -16.10 26.74 -6.79
C ASN A 84 -14.99 27.42 -7.59
N LEU A 85 -14.49 26.79 -8.67
CA LEU A 85 -13.55 27.42 -9.60
C LEU A 85 -14.14 28.64 -10.33
N GLY A 86 -15.43 28.61 -10.66
CA GLY A 86 -16.14 29.75 -11.24
C GLY A 86 -16.26 30.93 -10.26
N VAL A 87 -16.55 30.65 -8.99
CA VAL A 87 -16.62 31.65 -7.93
C VAL A 87 -15.24 32.32 -7.69
N GLN A 88 -14.14 31.61 -7.96
CA GLN A 88 -12.81 32.23 -7.93
C GLN A 88 -12.66 33.39 -8.91
N LEU A 89 -13.32 33.35 -10.08
CA LEU A 89 -13.29 34.46 -11.03
C LEU A 89 -13.95 35.71 -10.44
N VAL A 90 -14.99 35.52 -9.62
CA VAL A 90 -15.63 36.62 -8.88
C VAL A 90 -14.64 37.17 -7.85
N LEU A 91 -14.02 36.32 -7.02
CA LEU A 91 -13.00 36.76 -6.07
C LEU A 91 -11.82 37.49 -6.72
N LEU A 92 -11.36 37.02 -7.87
CA LEU A 92 -10.31 37.66 -8.67
C LEU A 92 -10.77 39.01 -9.24
N ALA A 93 -12.04 39.16 -9.63
CA ALA A 93 -12.60 40.47 -9.98
C ALA A 93 -12.54 41.46 -8.79
N GLY A 94 -12.35 40.96 -7.57
CA GLY A 94 -12.01 41.74 -6.39
C GLY A 94 -10.77 42.63 -6.54
N PHE A 95 -9.84 42.35 -7.48
CA PHE A 95 -8.75 43.28 -7.82
C PHE A 95 -9.24 44.66 -8.24
N ALA A 96 -10.42 44.74 -8.88
CA ALA A 96 -11.02 46.01 -9.30
C ALA A 96 -11.63 46.79 -8.13
N VAL A 97 -11.89 46.14 -7.00
CA VAL A 97 -12.45 46.74 -5.78
C VAL A 97 -11.34 47.04 -4.78
N TYR A 98 -10.50 46.04 -4.48
CA TYR A 98 -9.36 46.16 -3.59
C TYR A 98 -8.27 45.15 -3.96
N PRO A 99 -7.03 45.58 -4.27
CA PRO A 99 -5.96 44.68 -4.68
C PRO A 99 -5.67 43.54 -3.70
N GLY A 100 -5.83 43.78 -2.39
CA GLY A 100 -5.65 42.75 -1.36
C GLY A 100 -6.67 41.61 -1.44
N VAL A 101 -7.92 41.91 -1.80
CA VAL A 101 -8.98 40.89 -1.97
C VAL A 101 -8.67 40.05 -3.20
N GLY A 102 -8.19 40.67 -4.27
CA GLY A 102 -7.70 39.96 -5.46
C GLY A 102 -6.56 39.00 -5.16
N PHE A 103 -5.59 39.42 -4.33
CA PHE A 103 -4.47 38.56 -3.93
C PHE A 103 -4.93 37.33 -3.13
N VAL A 104 -5.90 37.50 -2.23
CA VAL A 104 -6.57 36.39 -1.53
C VAL A 104 -7.21 35.44 -2.55
N GLY A 105 -7.91 35.98 -3.55
CA GLY A 105 -8.50 35.19 -4.64
C GLY A 105 -7.47 34.34 -5.41
N VAL A 106 -6.27 34.87 -5.69
CA VAL A 106 -5.19 34.11 -6.34
C VAL A 106 -4.73 32.94 -5.48
N LEU A 107 -4.54 33.18 -4.18
CA LEU A 107 -4.11 32.14 -3.24
C LEU A 107 -5.14 31.00 -3.17
N PHE A 108 -6.42 31.33 -3.02
CA PHE A 108 -7.49 30.32 -2.97
C PHE A 108 -7.71 29.63 -4.32
N THR A 109 -7.55 30.32 -5.44
CA THR A 109 -7.53 29.70 -6.77
C THR A 109 -6.47 28.60 -6.86
N GLY A 110 -5.26 28.85 -6.36
CA GLY A 110 -4.19 27.85 -6.31
C GLY A 110 -4.56 26.62 -5.47
N VAL A 111 -5.17 26.84 -4.30
CA VAL A 111 -5.67 25.76 -3.43
C VAL A 111 -6.76 24.95 -4.13
N TRP A 112 -7.73 25.60 -4.78
CA TRP A 112 -8.81 24.94 -5.51
C TRP A 112 -8.30 24.13 -6.71
N VAL A 113 -7.33 24.66 -7.46
CA VAL A 113 -6.66 23.94 -8.57
C VAL A 113 -5.92 22.72 -8.03
N LEU A 114 -5.24 22.83 -6.88
CA LEU A 114 -4.57 21.70 -6.25
C LEU A 114 -5.56 20.62 -5.79
N ILE A 115 -6.67 21.01 -5.16
CA ILE A 115 -7.75 20.10 -4.77
C ILE A 115 -8.35 19.40 -6.01
N ALA A 116 -8.56 20.15 -7.10
CA ALA A 116 -9.04 19.62 -8.37
C ALA A 116 -8.06 18.63 -8.99
N TYR A 117 -6.76 18.94 -8.97
CA TYR A 117 -5.70 18.06 -9.45
C TYR A 117 -5.68 16.75 -8.65
N PHE A 118 -5.63 16.81 -7.32
CA PHE A 118 -5.66 15.62 -6.47
C PHE A 118 -6.91 14.77 -6.71
N ARG A 119 -8.08 15.41 -6.82
CA ARG A 119 -9.33 14.72 -7.13
C ARG A 119 -9.31 14.05 -8.50
N ALA A 120 -8.75 14.71 -9.51
CA ALA A 120 -8.61 14.17 -10.86
C ALA A 120 -7.65 12.98 -10.88
N GLU A 121 -6.51 13.08 -10.19
CA GLU A 121 -5.53 12.01 -10.06
C GLU A 121 -6.11 10.79 -9.33
N VAL A 122 -6.83 11.00 -8.23
CA VAL A 122 -7.53 9.92 -7.51
C VAL A 122 -8.60 9.27 -8.39
N ARG A 123 -9.40 10.06 -9.13
CA ARG A 123 -10.41 9.54 -10.08
C ARG A 123 -9.79 8.73 -11.22
N ARG A 124 -8.63 9.16 -11.74
CA ARG A 124 -7.90 8.43 -12.80
C ARG A 124 -7.49 7.05 -12.31
N ARG A 125 -7.04 6.94 -11.06
CA ARG A 125 -6.69 5.66 -10.43
C ARG A 125 -7.91 4.76 -10.25
N GLN A 126 -9.02 5.31 -9.74
CA GLN A 126 -10.27 4.56 -9.58
C GLN A 126 -10.88 4.07 -10.91
N ARG A 127 -10.78 4.84 -11.99
CA ARG A 127 -11.25 4.41 -13.32
C ARG A 127 -10.43 3.25 -13.87
N GLY A 128 -9.12 3.24 -13.60
CA GLY A 128 -8.23 2.12 -13.93
C GLY A 128 -8.59 0.84 -13.16
N GLU A 129 -8.99 0.98 -11.90
CA GLU A 129 -9.47 -0.13 -11.05
C GLU A 129 -10.83 -0.67 -11.51
N ARG A 130 -11.82 0.22 -11.78
CA ARG A 130 -13.14 -0.17 -12.30
C ARG A 130 -13.05 -0.90 -13.64
N ARG A 131 -12.12 -0.52 -14.52
CA ARG A 131 -11.93 -1.18 -15.81
C ARG A 131 -11.33 -2.59 -15.67
N ARG A 132 -10.55 -2.84 -14.62
CA ARG A 132 -10.07 -4.19 -14.26
C ARG A 132 -11.15 -5.05 -13.60
N GLN A 133 -12.07 -4.43 -12.86
CA GLN A 133 -13.24 -5.10 -12.30
C GLN A 133 -14.33 -5.39 -13.35
N ALA A 134 -14.40 -4.59 -14.41
CA ALA A 134 -15.40 -4.71 -15.48
C ALA A 134 -14.99 -5.67 -16.61
N GLU A 135 -13.78 -6.26 -16.59
CA GLU A 135 -13.47 -7.41 -17.44
C GLU A 135 -14.16 -8.66 -16.85
N PRO A 136 -15.24 -9.17 -17.45
CA PRO A 136 -15.93 -10.35 -16.95
C PRO A 136 -15.19 -11.58 -17.47
N GLY A 137 -14.50 -12.29 -16.59
CA GLY A 137 -13.87 -13.56 -16.97
C GLY A 137 -12.93 -14.12 -15.93
N LEU A 138 -13.47 -14.68 -14.85
CA LEU A 138 -13.28 -16.09 -14.45
C LEU A 138 -14.00 -16.35 -13.11
N PRO A 139 -14.83 -17.40 -13.01
CA PRO A 139 -15.51 -17.74 -11.77
C PRO A 139 -14.57 -18.55 -10.88
N CYS A 140 -14.30 -18.05 -9.68
CA CYS A 140 -14.04 -18.84 -8.48
C CYS A 140 -14.30 -17.93 -7.29
N GLU A 141 -15.50 -18.06 -6.74
CA GLU A 141 -15.85 -17.52 -5.44
C GLU A 141 -14.96 -18.15 -4.36
N PHE A 142 -14.21 -17.31 -3.65
CA PHE A 142 -13.95 -17.53 -2.24
C PHE A 142 -13.99 -16.16 -1.55
N SER A 143 -15.14 -15.90 -0.94
CA SER A 143 -15.41 -14.73 -0.13
C SER A 143 -14.60 -14.84 1.16
N VAL A 144 -13.53 -14.04 1.28
CA VAL A 144 -12.98 -13.66 2.59
C VAL A 144 -12.87 -12.15 2.61
N GLY A 145 -13.80 -11.54 3.35
CA GLY A 145 -13.82 -10.11 3.59
C GLY A 145 -12.58 -9.67 4.36
N HIS A 146 -11.64 -9.02 3.67
CA HIS A 146 -10.65 -8.15 4.30
C HIS A 146 -9.99 -7.20 3.28
N LEU A 147 -9.50 -6.06 3.79
CA LEU A 147 -8.75 -4.96 3.13
C LEU A 147 -9.60 -3.95 2.34
N LEU A 148 -9.85 -2.71 2.78
CA LEU A 148 -9.08 -1.78 3.60
C LEU A 148 -7.71 -1.44 2.97
N LEU A 149 -7.57 -0.18 2.52
CA LEU A 149 -6.31 0.53 2.22
C LEU A 149 -5.33 -0.18 1.26
N ALA A 150 -5.38 0.15 -0.02
CA ALA A 150 -4.20 0.06 -0.88
C ALA A 150 -3.15 1.10 -0.43
N THR A 151 -2.58 0.87 0.75
CA THR A 151 -1.23 1.34 1.05
C THR A 151 -0.31 0.81 -0.05
N VAL A 152 0.75 1.55 -0.38
CA VAL A 152 1.82 1.00 -1.22
C VAL A 152 2.34 -0.24 -0.47
N THR A 153 1.94 -1.44 -0.92
CA THR A 153 2.40 -2.68 -0.31
C THR A 153 3.85 -2.86 -0.71
N GLU A 154 4.73 -2.77 0.28
CA GLU A 154 6.14 -3.07 0.09
C GLU A 154 6.26 -4.57 -0.16
N ARG A 155 7.12 -4.96 -1.10
CA ARG A 155 7.41 -6.36 -1.39
C ARG A 155 8.84 -6.68 -1.02
N THR A 156 9.03 -7.87 -0.46
CA THR A 156 10.35 -8.39 -0.14
C THR A 156 10.48 -9.82 -0.60
N LEU A 157 11.67 -10.16 -1.11
CA LEU A 157 12.05 -11.54 -1.37
C LEU A 157 12.51 -12.15 -0.05
N VAL A 158 11.96 -13.31 0.27
CA VAL A 158 12.38 -14.16 1.39
C VAL A 158 12.85 -15.48 0.81
N LEU A 159 14.06 -15.90 1.17
CA LEU A 159 14.58 -17.22 0.81
C LEU A 159 14.62 -18.10 2.05
N ILE A 160 13.96 -19.25 2.04
CA ILE A 160 14.19 -20.32 2.99
C ILE A 160 15.33 -21.16 2.42
N LYS A 161 16.49 -21.06 3.07
CA LYS A 161 17.75 -21.72 2.70
C LYS A 161 17.64 -23.26 2.84
N PRO A 162 18.57 -24.05 2.25
CA PRO A 162 18.48 -25.50 2.25
C PRO A 162 18.38 -26.13 3.64
N ASP A 163 19.04 -25.56 4.65
CA ASP A 163 18.93 -25.97 6.05
C ASP A 163 17.49 -25.88 6.59
N GLY A 164 16.78 -24.78 6.28
CA GLY A 164 15.40 -24.59 6.71
C GLY A 164 14.43 -25.53 5.99
N VAL A 165 14.71 -25.84 4.71
CA VAL A 165 13.92 -26.78 3.92
C VAL A 165 14.12 -28.22 4.42
N GLN A 166 15.37 -28.66 4.58
CA GLN A 166 15.71 -30.00 5.07
C GLN A 166 15.17 -30.28 6.48
N ARG A 167 15.10 -29.25 7.33
CA ARG A 167 14.54 -29.34 8.68
C ARG A 167 13.01 -29.26 8.74
N GLY A 168 12.33 -29.13 7.60
CA GLY A 168 10.86 -29.04 7.56
C GLY A 168 10.29 -27.73 8.13
N LEU A 169 11.08 -26.65 8.20
CA LEU A 169 10.68 -25.39 8.82
C LEU A 169 9.85 -24.47 7.91
N ILE A 170 9.52 -24.91 6.69
CA ILE A 170 8.80 -24.10 5.71
C ILE A 170 7.45 -23.62 6.28
N GLY A 171 6.62 -24.55 6.76
CA GLY A 171 5.29 -24.22 7.29
C GLY A 171 5.35 -23.30 8.50
N GLU A 172 6.33 -23.50 9.39
CA GLU A 172 6.50 -22.67 10.58
C GLU A 172 6.93 -21.23 10.22
N ILE A 173 7.85 -21.08 9.26
CA ILE A 173 8.30 -19.77 8.78
C ILE A 173 7.16 -19.03 8.07
N ILE A 174 6.44 -19.71 7.15
CA ILE A 174 5.31 -19.12 6.43
C ILE A 174 4.19 -18.75 7.40
N GLY A 175 3.85 -19.65 8.32
CA GLY A 175 2.84 -19.39 9.35
C GLY A 175 3.18 -18.17 10.21
N ARG A 176 4.47 -17.94 10.53
CA ARG A 176 4.89 -16.73 11.24
C ARG A 176 4.73 -15.46 10.40
N ILE A 177 5.00 -15.52 9.10
CA ILE A 177 4.81 -14.41 8.16
C ILE A 177 3.33 -14.03 8.09
N GLU A 178 2.46 -15.02 7.92
CA GLU A 178 1.00 -14.84 7.85
C GLU A 178 0.42 -14.34 9.18
N ARG A 179 0.82 -14.93 10.32
CA ARG A 179 0.42 -14.48 11.67
C ARG A 179 0.87 -13.05 11.97
N LYS A 180 2.00 -12.59 11.39
CA LYS A 180 2.45 -11.20 11.49
C LYS A 180 1.56 -10.22 10.71
N GLY A 181 0.68 -10.72 9.83
CA GLY A 181 -0.19 -9.94 8.97
C GLY A 181 0.43 -9.58 7.62
N LEU A 182 1.49 -10.28 7.21
CA LEU A 182 2.07 -10.16 5.87
C LEU A 182 1.46 -11.20 4.93
N THR A 183 1.32 -10.86 3.66
CA THR A 183 0.74 -11.74 2.63
C THR A 183 1.83 -12.39 1.80
N VAL A 184 1.75 -13.70 1.57
CA VAL A 184 2.62 -14.40 0.62
C VAL A 184 2.01 -14.28 -0.78
N ALA A 185 2.58 -13.43 -1.62
CA ALA A 185 2.10 -13.16 -2.97
C ALA A 185 2.52 -14.22 -3.99
N ALA A 186 3.65 -14.89 -3.74
CA ALA A 186 4.16 -15.99 -4.55
C ALA A 186 5.11 -16.85 -3.72
N LEU A 187 5.14 -18.15 -4.00
CA LEU A 187 5.95 -19.14 -3.31
C LEU A 187 6.42 -20.20 -4.31
N GLU A 188 7.72 -20.49 -4.35
CA GLU A 188 8.29 -21.48 -5.27
C GLU A 188 9.42 -22.26 -4.59
N LEU A 189 9.34 -23.59 -4.63
CA LEU A 189 10.45 -24.49 -4.26
C LEU A 189 11.33 -24.69 -5.48
N ARG A 190 12.64 -24.44 -5.36
CA ARG A 190 13.57 -24.49 -6.49
C ARG A 190 14.98 -24.90 -6.07
N ASN A 191 15.66 -25.62 -6.96
CA ASN A 191 17.11 -25.82 -6.89
C ASN A 191 17.83 -24.66 -7.58
N VAL A 192 18.73 -24.01 -6.87
CA VAL A 192 19.50 -22.85 -7.36
C VAL A 192 20.78 -23.36 -8.01
N ASN A 193 21.09 -22.90 -9.22
CA ASN A 193 22.37 -23.19 -9.87
C ASN A 193 23.42 -22.14 -9.50
N ASP A 194 24.70 -22.46 -9.69
CA ASP A 194 25.83 -21.60 -9.31
C ASP A 194 25.79 -20.23 -10.00
N GLU A 195 25.34 -20.17 -11.26
CA GLU A 195 25.20 -18.90 -11.98
C GLU A 195 24.15 -17.97 -11.34
N LEU A 196 23.00 -18.52 -10.91
CA LEU A 196 21.97 -17.75 -10.23
C LEU A 196 22.41 -17.34 -8.83
N ALA A 197 23.06 -18.25 -8.10
CA ALA A 197 23.63 -17.99 -6.79
C ALA A 197 24.71 -16.89 -6.83
N GLY A 198 25.64 -16.97 -7.79
CA GLY A 198 26.69 -15.98 -8.00
C GLY A 198 26.14 -14.60 -8.31
N ARG A 199 25.09 -14.51 -9.16
CA ARG A 199 24.40 -13.24 -9.40
C ARG A 199 23.69 -12.71 -8.16
N HIS A 200 23.11 -13.57 -7.33
CA HIS A 200 22.41 -13.15 -6.12
C HIS A 200 23.36 -12.61 -5.05
N TYR A 201 24.55 -13.19 -4.95
CA TYR A 201 25.56 -12.84 -3.96
C TYR A 201 26.74 -12.04 -4.53
N ALA A 202 26.60 -11.43 -5.71
CA ALA A 202 27.68 -10.68 -6.35
C ALA A 202 28.32 -9.61 -5.45
N GLU A 203 27.56 -8.99 -4.55
CA GLU A 203 28.05 -8.01 -3.55
C GLU A 203 29.01 -8.63 -2.49
N HIS A 204 29.17 -9.95 -2.50
CA HIS A 204 30.05 -10.69 -1.61
C HIS A 204 31.23 -11.33 -2.35
N GLU A 205 31.35 -11.10 -3.66
CA GLU A 205 32.50 -11.55 -4.44
C GLU A 205 33.80 -11.01 -3.83
N GLY A 206 34.81 -11.87 -3.75
CA GLY A 206 36.11 -11.56 -3.12
C GLY A 206 36.14 -11.65 -1.59
N LYS A 207 35.02 -11.93 -0.91
CA LYS A 207 35.03 -12.18 0.55
C LYS A 207 35.43 -13.63 0.86
N PRO A 208 36.11 -13.90 1.98
CA PRO A 208 36.61 -15.24 2.32
C PRO A 208 35.51 -16.29 2.51
N PHE A 209 34.27 -15.87 2.78
CA PHE A 209 33.12 -16.76 2.97
C PHE A 209 32.26 -16.94 1.70
N PHE A 210 32.64 -16.32 0.57
CA PHE A 210 31.82 -16.33 -0.65
C PHE A 210 31.69 -17.74 -1.25
N GLY A 211 32.81 -18.47 -1.35
CA GLY A 211 32.80 -19.84 -1.89
C GLY A 211 31.92 -20.79 -1.09
N SER A 212 32.09 -20.81 0.23
CA SER A 212 31.27 -21.64 1.11
C SER A 212 29.80 -21.22 1.15
N LEU A 213 29.48 -19.95 0.92
CA LEU A 213 28.11 -19.47 0.78
C LEU A 213 27.44 -19.99 -0.51
N LEU A 214 28.17 -20.00 -1.62
CA LEU A 214 27.67 -20.55 -2.89
C LEU A 214 27.46 -22.06 -2.77
N GLU A 215 28.45 -22.80 -2.27
CA GLU A 215 28.32 -24.25 -2.05
C GLU A 215 27.14 -24.57 -1.13
N PHE A 216 26.95 -23.78 -0.07
CA PHE A 216 25.82 -23.95 0.83
C PHE A 216 24.47 -23.68 0.14
N ILE A 217 24.32 -22.60 -0.64
CA ILE A 217 23.03 -22.26 -1.25
C ILE A 217 22.65 -23.22 -2.40
N THR A 218 23.63 -23.84 -3.05
CA THR A 218 23.40 -24.83 -4.12
C THR A 218 23.39 -26.28 -3.63
N SER A 219 23.69 -26.53 -2.35
CA SER A 219 23.66 -27.87 -1.73
C SER A 219 22.28 -28.53 -1.67
N GLY A 220 21.19 -27.80 -1.90
CA GLY A 220 19.84 -28.34 -1.84
C GLY A 220 18.75 -27.36 -2.25
N PRO A 221 17.47 -27.78 -2.15
CA PRO A 221 16.35 -26.95 -2.54
C PRO A 221 16.18 -25.75 -1.61
N VAL A 222 15.80 -24.62 -2.19
CA VAL A 222 15.40 -23.40 -1.48
C VAL A 222 13.93 -23.11 -1.75
N VAL A 223 13.25 -22.47 -0.79
CA VAL A 223 11.93 -21.89 -1.04
C VAL A 223 12.08 -20.38 -1.21
N ALA A 224 11.70 -19.87 -2.37
CA ALA A 224 11.62 -18.44 -2.63
C ALA A 224 10.19 -17.95 -2.45
N ALA A 225 10.00 -16.96 -1.58
CA ALA A 225 8.71 -16.34 -1.31
C ALA A 225 8.76 -14.84 -1.63
N VAL A 226 7.72 -14.32 -2.28
CA VAL A 226 7.44 -12.88 -2.33
C VAL A 226 6.46 -12.56 -1.23
N VAL A 227 6.90 -11.77 -0.27
CA VAL A 227 6.08 -11.34 0.86
C VAL A 227 5.71 -9.88 0.68
N GLU A 228 4.43 -9.55 0.82
CA GLU A 228 3.89 -8.22 0.64
C GLU A 228 3.10 -7.72 1.83
N GLY A 229 3.18 -6.41 2.08
CA GLY A 229 2.45 -5.76 3.17
C GLY A 229 3.03 -4.39 3.53
N PRO A 230 2.41 -3.68 4.48
CA PRO A 230 2.93 -2.41 4.95
C PRO A 230 4.31 -2.58 5.61
N ARG A 231 5.34 -1.89 5.10
CA ARG A 231 6.73 -2.00 5.58
C ARG A 231 7.26 -3.45 5.63
N ALA A 232 6.90 -4.28 4.65
CA ALA A 232 7.22 -5.70 4.62
C ALA A 232 8.70 -6.03 4.84
N VAL A 233 9.63 -5.20 4.34
CA VAL A 233 11.08 -5.44 4.53
C VAL A 233 11.45 -5.30 6.01
N ALA A 234 11.02 -4.21 6.64
CA ALA A 234 11.31 -3.95 8.05
C ALA A 234 10.59 -4.96 8.97
N ALA A 235 9.33 -5.26 8.67
CA ALA A 235 8.53 -6.24 9.42
C ALA A 235 9.14 -7.64 9.35
N PHE A 236 9.57 -8.07 8.16
CA PHE A 236 10.22 -9.37 8.00
C PHE A 236 11.59 -9.41 8.70
N ARG A 237 12.44 -8.38 8.57
CA ARG A 237 13.72 -8.32 9.29
C ARG A 237 13.56 -8.42 10.80
N GLN A 238 12.53 -7.78 11.35
CA GLN A 238 12.19 -7.89 12.77
C GLN A 238 11.76 -9.31 13.14
N LEU A 239 10.86 -9.92 12.36
CA LEU A 239 10.38 -11.29 12.58
C LEU A 239 11.53 -12.29 12.56
N ALA A 240 12.49 -12.02 11.70
CA ALA A 240 13.47 -13.01 11.31
C ALA A 240 14.73 -12.96 12.20
N GLY A 241 15.04 -11.83 12.85
CA GLY A 241 16.03 -11.73 13.93
C GLY A 241 17.45 -11.35 13.49
N GLY A 242 18.30 -11.02 14.47
CA GLY A 242 19.71 -10.64 14.26
C GLY A 242 20.51 -11.70 13.50
N THR A 243 21.54 -11.30 12.76
CA THR A 243 22.32 -12.21 11.87
C THR A 243 23.03 -13.33 12.61
N ASP A 244 23.42 -13.10 13.86
CA ASP A 244 23.91 -14.16 14.74
C ASP A 244 22.73 -14.71 15.56
N PRO A 245 22.34 -15.98 15.36
CA PRO A 245 21.21 -16.59 16.07
C PRO A 245 21.39 -16.67 17.59
N VAL A 246 22.61 -16.88 18.08
CA VAL A 246 22.86 -17.16 19.49
C VAL A 246 23.11 -15.87 20.25
N ASP A 247 23.97 -15.01 19.70
CA ASP A 247 24.42 -13.80 20.43
C ASP A 247 23.54 -12.57 20.15
N LYS A 248 22.87 -12.50 18.99
CA LYS A 248 22.24 -11.26 18.50
C LYS A 248 20.77 -11.39 18.14
N ALA A 249 20.20 -12.60 18.12
CA ALA A 249 18.79 -12.79 17.83
C ALA A 249 17.98 -12.88 19.12
N THR A 250 16.86 -12.15 19.16
CA THR A 250 15.94 -12.20 20.31
C THR A 250 15.13 -13.49 20.28
N PRO A 251 14.89 -14.16 21.42
CA PRO A 251 13.95 -15.27 21.52
C PRO A 251 12.57 -14.90 20.94
N GLY A 252 11.94 -15.82 20.21
CA GLY A 252 10.69 -15.59 19.47
C GLY A 252 10.90 -15.10 18.03
N THR A 253 12.13 -14.74 17.64
CA THR A 253 12.46 -14.50 16.22
C THR A 253 12.81 -15.81 15.52
N ILE A 254 12.68 -15.88 14.19
CA ILE A 254 12.98 -17.10 13.43
C ILE A 254 14.42 -17.57 13.69
N ARG A 255 15.41 -16.66 13.71
CA ARG A 255 16.80 -17.02 14.02
C ARG A 255 16.99 -17.39 15.48
N GLY A 256 16.39 -16.65 16.41
CA GLY A 256 16.52 -16.98 17.84
C GLY A 256 15.96 -18.35 18.19
N ASP A 257 14.87 -18.77 17.54
CA ASP A 257 14.20 -20.04 17.86
C ASP A 257 14.80 -21.24 17.11
N PHE A 258 15.32 -21.02 15.89
CA PHE A 258 15.72 -22.14 15.01
C PHE A 258 17.16 -22.10 14.55
N GLY A 259 17.88 -20.98 14.69
CA GLY A 259 19.25 -20.85 14.23
C GLY A 259 20.27 -21.24 15.29
N LEU A 260 21.38 -21.83 14.86
CA LEU A 260 22.52 -22.17 15.75
C LEU A 260 23.86 -21.65 15.21
N LYS A 261 23.93 -21.26 13.93
CA LYS A 261 25.16 -20.83 13.28
C LYS A 261 24.91 -19.51 12.52
N PRO A 262 25.90 -18.61 12.48
CA PRO A 262 25.87 -17.52 11.52
C PRO A 262 25.64 -18.09 10.11
N ASN A 263 24.77 -17.45 9.32
CA ASN A 263 24.30 -17.87 7.99
C ASN A 263 23.24 -18.98 7.93
N SER A 264 22.85 -19.60 9.05
CA SER A 264 21.65 -20.45 9.05
C SER A 264 20.40 -19.58 8.88
N THR A 265 19.53 -19.99 7.96
CA THR A 265 18.22 -19.40 7.74
C THR A 265 18.22 -17.94 7.20
N TRP A 266 17.81 -17.86 5.92
CA TRP A 266 17.29 -16.76 5.11
C TRP A 266 18.15 -15.56 4.66
N CYS A 267 17.80 -15.07 3.46
CA CYS A 267 18.24 -13.81 2.86
C CYS A 267 17.00 -12.95 2.53
N THR A 268 17.08 -11.65 2.80
CA THR A 268 16.05 -10.67 2.44
C THR A 268 16.58 -9.78 1.34
N ALA A 269 15.94 -9.75 0.18
CA ALA A 269 16.22 -8.77 -0.86
C ALA A 269 15.00 -7.85 -1.06
N GLN A 270 15.24 -6.54 -1.13
CA GLN A 270 14.18 -5.56 -1.35
C GLN A 270 13.72 -5.61 -2.82
N ILE A 271 12.47 -6.00 -3.06
CA ILE A 271 11.87 -5.94 -4.40
C ILE A 271 11.28 -4.53 -4.57
N ARG A 272 11.98 -3.65 -5.30
CA ARG A 272 11.47 -2.29 -5.61
C ARG A 272 10.27 -2.39 -6.56
N PRO A 273 9.19 -1.58 -6.38
CA PRO A 273 8.12 -1.51 -7.37
C PRO A 273 8.61 -0.70 -8.57
N SER A 274 8.91 -1.36 -9.70
CA SER A 274 9.19 -0.66 -10.96
C SER A 274 8.11 -0.97 -12.01
N ARG A 275 7.61 0.11 -12.63
CA ARG A 275 6.47 0.13 -13.57
C ARG A 275 6.77 -0.42 -14.98
N ARG A 276 7.98 -0.92 -15.24
CA ARG A 276 8.37 -1.52 -16.52
C ARG A 276 9.43 -2.57 -16.24
N SER A 277 9.33 -3.70 -16.94
CA SER A 277 10.32 -4.77 -17.05
C SER A 277 11.74 -4.34 -16.66
N ALA A 278 12.17 -4.68 -15.45
CA ALA A 278 13.55 -4.51 -15.03
C ALA A 278 13.91 -5.63 -14.04
N ARG A 279 14.92 -6.41 -14.45
CA ARG A 279 15.63 -7.38 -13.62
C ARG A 279 15.78 -6.86 -12.20
N SER A 280 15.35 -7.67 -11.24
CA SER A 280 15.71 -7.51 -9.84
C SER A 280 17.21 -7.36 -9.71
N ARG A 281 17.69 -6.32 -8.99
CA ARG A 281 19.11 -6.23 -8.57
C ARG A 281 19.53 -7.38 -7.67
N SER A 282 18.59 -8.16 -7.13
CA SER A 282 18.90 -9.35 -6.34
C SER A 282 19.44 -10.50 -7.18
N GLY A 283 19.51 -10.44 -8.52
CA GLY A 283 19.93 -11.59 -9.35
C GLY A 283 18.95 -12.77 -9.37
N PHE A 284 18.13 -12.93 -8.33
CA PHE A 284 17.08 -13.91 -8.17
C PHE A 284 15.77 -13.41 -8.81
N PRO A 285 15.22 -14.08 -9.83
CA PRO A 285 13.93 -13.72 -10.39
C PRO A 285 12.84 -13.97 -9.33
N ALA A 286 11.86 -13.07 -9.24
CA ALA A 286 10.70 -13.31 -8.39
C ALA A 286 9.96 -14.55 -8.92
N PRO A 287 9.47 -15.44 -8.03
CA PRO A 287 8.64 -16.57 -8.45
C PRO A 287 7.48 -16.06 -9.30
N SER A 288 7.33 -16.64 -10.50
CA SER A 288 6.26 -16.28 -11.41
C SER A 288 4.95 -16.88 -10.93
N ALA A 289 3.89 -16.08 -10.82
CA ALA A 289 2.53 -16.60 -10.81
C ALA A 289 2.29 -17.22 -12.19
N GLY A 290 2.57 -18.51 -12.32
CA GLY A 290 2.61 -19.19 -13.60
C GLY A 290 1.25 -19.17 -14.30
N ARG A 291 1.18 -18.59 -15.49
CA ARG A 291 0.35 -19.16 -16.55
C ARG A 291 1.11 -20.38 -17.07
N ARG A 292 0.87 -21.53 -16.46
CA ARG A 292 1.08 -22.79 -17.17
C ARG A 292 -0.29 -23.23 -17.64
N ALA A 293 -0.49 -23.17 -18.96
CA ALA A 293 -1.45 -24.04 -19.60
C ALA A 293 -1.12 -25.47 -19.13
N CYS A 294 -2.11 -26.17 -18.60
CA CYS A 294 -2.00 -27.59 -18.37
C CYS A 294 -1.75 -28.25 -19.73
N GLU A 295 -0.51 -28.63 -19.98
CA GLU A 295 -0.22 -29.68 -20.96
C GLU A 295 -0.15 -30.98 -20.17
N PRO A 296 -1.02 -31.96 -20.47
CA PRO A 296 -1.06 -33.20 -19.71
C PRO A 296 -0.02 -34.14 -20.33
N ASP A 297 1.20 -34.13 -19.82
CA ASP A 297 2.08 -35.28 -19.96
C ASP A 297 3.18 -35.25 -18.90
N SER A 298 2.96 -36.00 -17.81
CA SER A 298 4.06 -36.65 -17.11
C SER A 298 3.53 -37.89 -16.38
N PRO A 299 4.28 -39.00 -16.38
CA PRO A 299 3.76 -40.32 -16.06
C PRO A 299 3.60 -40.51 -14.55
N VAL A 300 2.51 -41.20 -14.22
CA VAL A 300 2.14 -41.69 -12.90
C VAL A 300 3.31 -42.46 -12.28
N TYR A 301 3.81 -41.99 -11.13
CA TYR A 301 4.68 -42.79 -10.28
C TYR A 301 3.80 -43.83 -9.57
N ARG A 302 3.78 -45.05 -10.11
CA ARG A 302 3.19 -46.22 -9.47
C ARG A 302 4.13 -46.65 -8.35
N SER A 303 3.65 -46.56 -7.12
CA SER A 303 4.29 -47.18 -5.97
C SER A 303 4.21 -48.68 -6.14
N ASP A 304 5.32 -49.34 -6.47
CA ASP A 304 5.43 -50.79 -6.30
C ASP A 304 5.77 -51.05 -4.83
N GLU A 305 4.76 -51.51 -4.09
CA GLU A 305 4.88 -52.29 -2.87
C GLU A 305 5.69 -53.56 -3.18
N GLY A 306 6.91 -53.63 -2.64
CA GLY A 306 7.65 -54.88 -2.52
C GLY A 306 7.27 -55.58 -1.22
N ASP A 307 6.41 -56.59 -1.33
CA ASP A 307 6.19 -57.63 -0.31
C ASP A 307 7.42 -58.58 -0.26
N PRO A 308 7.76 -59.21 0.88
CA PRO A 308 8.99 -59.98 1.06
C PRO A 308 8.82 -61.46 0.68
N ALA A 309 9.94 -62.20 0.78
CA ALA A 309 10.09 -63.65 0.69
C ALA A 309 10.36 -64.23 -0.72
N GLN A 310 11.64 -64.48 -0.97
CA GLN A 310 12.22 -65.84 -1.16
C GLN A 310 13.75 -65.78 -1.11
#